data_AF-A0A1G8XIY3-F1
#
_entry.id   AF-A0A1G8XIY3-F1
#
_cell.length_a   1.000
_cell.length_b   1.000
_cell.length_c   1.000
_cell.angle_alpha   90.00
_cell.angle_beta   90.00
_cell.angle_gamma   90.00
#
_symmetry.space_group_name_H-M   'P 1'
#
loop_
_entity.id
_entity.type
_entity.pdbx_description
1 polymer ?
#
loop_
_entity_poly.entity_id
_entity_poly.type
_entity_poly.pdbx_seq_one_letter_code
_entity_poly.pdbx_strand_id
1 'polypeptide(L)'
;MGIFGELRQGRRDDAELGKGLWRRAHDRFHRGLDRYHQVLEGVEDERLYGELVVIANELAELSARVRAVCIEAQRLAPSEGLDIPGQLSGVHRALSKAGNSLATTAEAAAMLRLAAPAAPAGAASVRRRAEAVHEHVDEAERLMRR
;
A
#
# COMPACT_ATOMS: atom_id res chain seq x y z
N MET A 1 -4.30 -8.90 -18.75
CA MET A 1 -3.71 -9.47 -17.52
C MET A 1 -4.38 -10.81 -17.26
N GLY A 2 -3.65 -11.91 -17.43
CA GLY A 2 -4.23 -13.26 -17.41
C GLY A 2 -4.02 -13.96 -16.07
N ILE A 3 -5.00 -14.78 -15.67
CA ILE A 3 -5.08 -15.60 -14.44
C ILE A 3 -3.76 -16.34 -14.12
N PHE A 4 -2.98 -16.71 -15.15
CA PHE A 4 -1.68 -17.38 -15.01
C PHE A 4 -0.57 -16.51 -14.41
N GLY A 5 -0.61 -15.18 -14.61
CA GLY A 5 0.38 -14.25 -14.06
C GLY A 5 0.20 -14.01 -12.56
N GLU A 6 -1.05 -13.84 -12.13
CA GLU A 6 -1.42 -13.65 -10.71
C GLU A 6 -1.12 -14.90 -9.88
N LEU A 7 -1.42 -16.10 -10.41
CA LEU A 7 -1.07 -17.36 -9.76
C LEU A 7 0.46 -17.57 -9.65
N ARG A 8 1.25 -17.12 -10.63
CA ARG A 8 2.72 -17.16 -10.54
C ARG A 8 3.24 -16.16 -9.51
N GLN A 9 2.69 -14.95 -9.48
CA GLN A 9 3.08 -13.93 -8.52
C GLN A 9 2.75 -14.38 -7.09
N GLY A 10 1.55 -14.92 -6.85
CA GLY A 10 1.16 -15.46 -5.55
C GLY A 10 2.09 -16.59 -5.08
N ARG A 11 2.49 -17.53 -5.94
CA ARG A 11 3.47 -18.58 -5.58
C ARG A 11 4.85 -18.01 -5.27
N ARG A 12 5.29 -16.98 -6.01
CA ARG A 12 6.56 -16.30 -5.75
C ARG A 12 6.53 -15.58 -4.41
N ASP A 13 5.43 -14.92 -4.10
CA ASP A 13 5.23 -14.25 -2.82
C ASP A 13 5.13 -15.25 -1.67
N ASP A 14 4.48 -16.40 -1.84
CA ASP A 14 4.49 -17.50 -0.86
C ASP A 14 5.93 -18.00 -0.61
N ALA A 15 6.76 -18.12 -1.66
CA ALA A 15 8.13 -18.59 -1.53
C ALA A 15 9.07 -17.58 -0.85
N GLU A 16 8.91 -16.28 -1.13
CA GLU A 16 9.79 -15.22 -0.62
C GLU A 16 9.31 -14.63 0.72
N LEU A 17 8.01 -14.59 0.99
CA LEU A 17 7.41 -13.97 2.19
C LEU A 17 6.84 -14.99 3.18
N GLY A 18 6.74 -16.26 2.80
CA GLY A 18 6.01 -17.26 3.56
C GLY A 18 4.51 -16.93 3.64
N LYS A 19 3.88 -17.33 4.75
CA LYS A 19 2.43 -17.16 4.99
C LYS A 19 2.10 -16.40 6.29
N GLY A 20 3.13 -15.94 7.00
CA GLY A 20 2.99 -15.28 8.29
C GLY A 20 2.88 -13.76 8.22
N LEU A 21 3.47 -13.10 9.21
CA LEU A 21 3.33 -11.67 9.48
C LEU A 21 3.65 -10.77 8.27
N TRP A 22 4.82 -10.98 7.65
CA TRP A 22 5.33 -10.11 6.58
C TRP A 22 4.52 -10.26 5.30
N ARG A 23 4.08 -11.47 4.98
CA ARG A 23 3.12 -11.71 3.90
C ARG A 23 1.83 -10.94 4.12
N ARG A 24 1.27 -10.96 5.34
CA ARG A 24 0.03 -10.21 5.63
C ARG A 24 0.21 -8.70 5.56
N ALA A 25 1.38 -8.19 5.95
CA ALA A 25 1.71 -6.77 5.79
C ALA A 25 1.75 -6.37 4.30
N HIS A 26 2.44 -7.17 3.47
CA HIS A 26 2.46 -7.02 2.01
C HIS A 26 1.05 -7.04 1.40
N ASP A 27 0.26 -8.08 1.70
CA ASP A 27 -1.08 -8.25 1.13
C ASP A 27 -2.04 -7.15 1.59
N ARG A 28 -1.89 -6.62 2.81
CA ARG A 28 -2.67 -5.48 3.29
C ARG A 28 -2.37 -4.23 2.45
N PHE A 29 -1.11 -3.96 2.15
CA PHE A 29 -0.73 -2.84 1.31
C PHE A 29 -1.30 -3.02 -0.11
N HIS A 30 -1.11 -4.19 -0.71
CA HIS A 30 -1.60 -4.47 -2.07
C HIS A 30 -3.13 -4.31 -2.17
N ARG A 31 -3.90 -4.85 -1.21
CA ARG A 31 -5.36 -4.65 -1.19
C ARG A 31 -5.79 -3.19 -1.05
N GLY A 32 -5.00 -2.37 -0.35
CA GLY A 32 -5.24 -0.93 -0.28
C GLY A 32 -5.07 -0.26 -1.65
N LEU A 33 -4.03 -0.66 -2.38
CA LEU A 33 -3.74 -0.17 -3.73
C LEU A 33 -4.82 -0.63 -4.73
N ASP A 34 -5.22 -1.90 -4.68
CA ASP A 34 -6.30 -2.43 -5.52
C ASP A 34 -7.60 -1.66 -5.30
N ARG A 35 -7.94 -1.35 -4.05
CA ARG A 35 -9.10 -0.51 -3.72
C ARG A 35 -8.97 0.90 -4.26
N TYR A 36 -7.78 1.50 -4.20
CA TYR A 36 -7.54 2.82 -4.77
C TYR A 36 -7.77 2.81 -6.30
N HIS A 37 -7.22 1.81 -7.00
CA HIS A 37 -7.45 1.66 -8.45
C HIS A 37 -8.93 1.42 -8.79
N GLN A 38 -9.64 0.60 -8.02
CA GLN A 38 -11.08 0.40 -8.19
C GLN A 38 -11.88 1.70 -8.02
N VAL A 39 -11.43 2.62 -7.16
CA VAL A 39 -12.05 3.95 -7.04
C VAL A 39 -11.84 4.75 -8.33
N LEU A 40 -10.62 4.76 -8.88
CA LEU A 40 -10.27 5.48 -10.11
C LEU A 40 -11.10 5.03 -11.31
N GLU A 41 -11.35 3.73 -11.43
CA GLU A 41 -12.17 3.16 -12.52
C GLU A 41 -13.58 3.75 -12.58
N GLY A 42 -14.10 4.26 -11.45
CA GLY A 42 -15.42 4.91 -11.37
C GLY A 42 -15.39 6.44 -11.44
N VAL A 43 -14.24 7.08 -11.67
CA VAL A 43 -14.16 8.55 -11.75
C VAL A 43 -14.45 9.00 -13.18
N GLU A 44 -15.58 9.69 -13.37
CA GLU A 44 -16.03 10.17 -14.68
C GLU A 44 -15.47 11.56 -15.04
N ASP A 45 -15.19 12.40 -14.04
CA ASP A 45 -14.61 13.73 -14.25
C ASP A 45 -13.13 13.60 -14.65
N GLU A 46 -12.81 13.99 -15.88
CA GLU A 46 -11.47 13.83 -16.48
C GLU A 46 -10.38 14.60 -15.71
N ARG A 47 -10.72 15.77 -15.16
CA ARG A 47 -9.77 16.56 -14.37
C ARG A 47 -9.48 15.87 -13.04
N LEU A 48 -10.53 15.45 -12.33
CA LEU A 48 -10.38 14.72 -11.07
C LEU A 48 -9.64 13.39 -11.28
N TYR A 49 -9.96 12.67 -12.36
CA TYR A 49 -9.23 11.46 -12.76
C TYR A 49 -7.74 11.76 -12.96
N GLY A 50 -7.40 12.82 -13.70
CA GLY A 50 -6.03 13.26 -13.93
C GLY A 50 -5.28 13.59 -12.63
N GLU A 51 -5.93 14.23 -11.66
CA GLU A 51 -5.33 14.51 -10.35
C GLU A 51 -5.11 13.22 -9.53
N LEU A 52 -6.08 12.30 -9.53
CA LEU A 52 -6.02 11.07 -8.73
C LEU A 52 -5.10 10.00 -9.33
N VAL A 53 -4.94 9.94 -10.66
CA VAL A 53 -4.05 8.97 -11.32
C VAL A 53 -2.57 9.27 -11.05
N VAL A 54 -2.20 10.55 -10.89
CA VAL A 54 -0.85 10.92 -10.46
C VAL A 54 -0.54 10.31 -9.09
N ILE A 55 -1.47 10.44 -8.15
CA ILE A 55 -1.33 9.84 -6.81
C ILE A 55 -1.31 8.30 -6.91
N ALA A 56 -2.10 7.71 -7.81
CA ALA A 56 -2.09 6.26 -8.03
C ALA A 56 -0.72 5.74 -8.44
N ASN A 57 -0.07 6.43 -9.38
CA ASN A 57 1.27 6.08 -9.87
C ASN A 57 2.31 6.16 -8.74
N GLU A 58 2.28 7.24 -7.96
CA GLU A 58 3.14 7.42 -6.78
C GLU A 58 2.96 6.27 -5.76
N LEU A 59 1.70 5.91 -5.45
CA LEU A 59 1.39 4.81 -4.52
C LEU A 59 1.76 3.43 -5.08
N ALA A 60 1.66 3.22 -6.40
CA ALA A 60 2.02 1.98 -7.05
C ALA A 60 3.53 1.72 -6.99
N GLU A 61 4.37 2.76 -7.11
CA GLU A 61 5.82 2.66 -6.94
C GLU A 61 6.21 2.16 -5.54
N LEU A 62 5.44 2.51 -4.51
CA LEU A 62 5.66 2.05 -3.13
C LEU A 62 5.43 0.54 -2.96
N SER A 63 4.65 -0.10 -3.83
CA SER A 63 4.36 -1.54 -3.74
C SER A 63 5.64 -2.38 -3.80
N ALA A 64 6.53 -2.06 -4.76
CA ALA A 64 7.81 -2.74 -4.91
C ALA A 64 8.73 -2.55 -3.68
N ARG A 65 8.69 -1.35 -3.10
CA ARG A 65 9.48 -0.98 -1.90
C ARG A 65 8.99 -1.73 -0.66
N VAL A 66 7.68 -1.74 -0.43
CA VAL A 66 7.05 -2.51 0.66
C VAL A 66 7.36 -4.00 0.53
N ARG A 67 7.29 -4.55 -0.69
CA ARG A 67 7.65 -5.95 -0.95
C ARG A 67 9.10 -6.23 -0.57
N ALA A 68 10.04 -5.36 -0.95
CA ALA A 68 11.45 -5.52 -0.61
C ALA A 68 11.68 -5.52 0.92
N VAL A 69 11.06 -4.59 1.65
CA VAL A 69 11.14 -4.55 3.12
C VAL A 69 10.57 -5.83 3.74
N CYS A 70 9.41 -6.31 3.27
CA CYS A 70 8.80 -7.54 3.79
C CYS A 70 9.68 -8.78 3.53
N ILE A 71 10.34 -8.88 2.37
CA ILE A 71 11.26 -9.98 2.04
C ILE A 71 12.46 -9.95 2.98
N GLU A 72 13.07 -8.78 3.14
CA GLU A 72 14.23 -8.65 4.01
C GLU A 72 13.89 -8.92 5.47
N ALA A 73 12.73 -8.44 5.93
CA ALA A 73 12.22 -8.74 7.27
C ALA A 73 11.94 -10.24 7.48
N GLN A 74 11.37 -10.92 6.48
CA GLN A 74 11.18 -12.38 6.52
C GLN A 74 12.51 -13.13 6.54
N ARG A 75 13.53 -12.64 5.82
CA ARG A 75 14.87 -13.25 5.82
C ARG A 75 15.56 -13.12 7.18
N LEU A 76 15.43 -11.97 7.83
CA LEU A 76 16.08 -11.65 9.11
C LEU A 76 15.33 -12.21 10.33
N ALA A 77 14.00 -12.22 10.27
CA ALA A 77 13.14 -12.74 11.31
C ALA A 77 11.95 -13.51 10.67
N PRO A 78 12.19 -14.77 10.25
CA PRO A 78 11.16 -15.59 9.65
C PRO A 78 9.92 -15.71 10.54
N SER A 79 8.75 -15.52 9.96
CA SER A 79 7.48 -15.62 10.66
C SER A 79 6.50 -16.50 9.89
N GLU A 80 5.99 -17.53 10.56
CA GLU A 80 4.88 -18.36 10.06
C GLU A 80 3.53 -17.97 10.69
N GLY A 81 3.58 -17.25 11.82
CA GLY A 81 2.42 -16.85 12.61
C GLY A 81 2.17 -15.34 12.58
N LEU A 82 1.62 -14.84 13.69
CA LEU A 82 1.34 -13.42 13.90
C LEU A 82 2.26 -12.77 14.94
N ASP A 83 3.16 -13.55 15.54
CA ASP A 83 4.07 -13.04 16.55
C ASP A 83 5.02 -12.03 15.91
N ILE A 84 5.07 -10.84 16.51
CA ILE A 84 5.90 -9.73 16.03
C ILE A 84 7.29 -9.92 16.60
N PRO A 85 8.33 -10.13 15.77
CA PRO A 85 9.70 -10.25 16.25
C PRO A 85 10.14 -8.94 16.92
N GLY A 86 10.62 -9.01 18.17
CA GLY A 86 10.95 -7.82 18.96
C GLY A 86 11.92 -6.87 18.24
N GLN A 87 12.95 -7.44 17.60
CA GLN A 87 13.97 -6.72 16.85
C GLN A 87 13.43 -6.01 15.60
N LEU A 88 12.34 -6.50 14.99
CA LEU A 88 11.70 -5.87 13.81
C LEU A 88 10.31 -5.28 14.14
N SER A 89 9.99 -5.11 15.41
CA SER A 89 8.69 -4.58 15.85
C SER A 89 8.40 -3.18 15.30
N GLY A 90 9.44 -2.33 15.21
CA GLY A 90 9.37 -1.01 14.58
C GLY A 90 9.04 -1.09 13.09
N VAL A 91 9.69 -1.99 12.35
CA VAL A 91 9.45 -2.21 10.91
C VAL A 91 8.01 -2.66 10.68
N HIS A 92 7.54 -3.67 11.44
CA HIS A 92 6.15 -4.13 11.36
C HIS A 92 5.14 -3.01 11.67
N ARG A 93 5.41 -2.19 12.68
CA ARG A 93 4.55 -1.05 13.03
C ARG A 93 4.50 -0.02 11.90
N ALA A 94 5.62 0.31 11.28
CA ALA A 94 5.69 1.23 10.15
C ALA A 94 4.90 0.69 8.94
N LEU A 95 5.11 -0.58 8.56
CA LEU A 95 4.35 -1.24 7.50
C LEU A 95 2.84 -1.28 7.76
N SER A 96 2.45 -1.55 9.01
CA SER A 96 1.03 -1.56 9.42
C SER A 96 0.41 -0.17 9.25
N LYS A 97 1.13 0.88 9.65
CA LYS A 97 0.69 2.26 9.44
C LYS A 97 0.61 2.61 7.96
N ALA A 98 1.59 2.21 7.15
CA ALA A 98 1.55 2.43 5.69
C ALA A 98 0.29 1.82 5.06
N GLY A 99 -0.03 0.56 5.38
CA GLY A 99 -1.24 -0.10 4.89
C GLY A 99 -2.54 0.58 5.35
N ASN A 100 -2.60 1.05 6.60
CA ASN A 100 -3.76 1.79 7.11
C ASN A 100 -3.91 3.16 6.43
N SER A 101 -2.82 3.92 6.30
CA SER A 101 -2.82 5.21 5.61
C SER A 101 -3.25 5.04 4.15
N LEU A 102 -2.82 3.97 3.47
CA LEU A 102 -3.25 3.67 2.11
C LEU A 102 -4.74 3.37 2.03
N ALA A 103 -5.29 2.60 2.97
CA ALA A 103 -6.73 2.38 3.06
C ALA A 103 -7.51 3.70 3.22
N THR A 104 -7.06 4.58 4.12
CA THR A 104 -7.70 5.90 4.31
C THR A 104 -7.53 6.83 3.10
N THR A 105 -6.47 6.65 2.32
CA THR A 105 -6.24 7.38 1.06
C THR A 105 -7.24 6.93 0.00
N ALA A 106 -7.47 5.62 -0.13
CA ALA A 106 -8.50 5.08 -1.02
C ALA A 106 -9.92 5.52 -0.61
N GLU A 107 -10.22 5.54 0.70
CA GLU A 107 -11.49 6.05 1.22
C GLU A 107 -11.68 7.54 0.89
N ALA A 108 -10.65 8.37 1.06
CA ALA A 108 -10.71 9.78 0.71
C ALA A 108 -10.95 10.01 -0.79
N ALA A 109 -10.32 9.21 -1.65
CA ALA A 109 -10.57 9.24 -3.10
C ALA A 109 -12.03 8.84 -3.41
N ALA A 110 -12.57 7.83 -2.74
CA ALA A 110 -13.95 7.40 -2.91
C ALA A 110 -14.95 8.49 -2.49
N MET A 111 -14.69 9.16 -1.36
CA MET A 111 -15.51 10.28 -0.89
C MET A 111 -15.47 11.46 -1.87
N LEU A 112 -14.28 11.78 -2.40
CA LEU A 112 -14.12 12.85 -3.37
C LEU A 112 -14.88 12.55 -4.67
N ARG A 113 -14.82 11.30 -5.15
CA ARG A 113 -15.60 10.84 -6.30
C ARG A 113 -17.11 11.06 -6.11
N LEU A 114 -17.64 10.77 -4.92
CA LEU A 114 -19.07 10.97 -4.61
C LEU A 114 -19.45 12.46 -4.49
N ALA A 115 -18.49 13.33 -4.16
CA ALA A 115 -18.70 14.76 -3.95
C ALA A 115 -18.35 15.64 -5.16
N ALA A 116 -17.92 15.06 -6.29
CA ALA A 116 -17.25 15.74 -7.40
C ALA A 116 -17.93 17.02 -7.95
N PRO A 117 -19.28 17.17 -7.99
CA PRO A 117 -19.88 18.43 -8.43
C PRO A 117 -19.69 19.61 -7.47
N ALA A 118 -19.33 19.36 -6.21
CA ALA A 118 -19.36 20.33 -5.11
C ALA A 118 -18.04 20.43 -4.32
N ALA A 119 -16.96 19.79 -4.76
CA ALA A 119 -15.69 19.74 -4.01
C ALA A 119 -14.68 20.80 -4.53
N PRO A 120 -14.58 21.99 -3.90
CA PRO A 120 -13.69 23.06 -4.36
C PRO A 120 -12.18 22.77 -4.20
N ALA A 121 -11.81 21.72 -3.45
CA ALA A 121 -10.42 21.44 -3.08
C ALA A 121 -9.70 20.39 -3.96
N GLY A 122 -10.38 19.81 -4.97
CA GLY A 122 -9.80 18.76 -5.82
C GLY A 122 -9.21 17.59 -5.02
N ALA A 123 -8.14 16.97 -5.53
CA ALA A 123 -7.48 15.83 -4.90
C ALA A 123 -6.58 16.18 -3.68
N ALA A 124 -6.57 17.42 -3.19
CA ALA A 124 -5.64 17.84 -2.12
C ALA A 124 -5.82 17.06 -0.81
N SER A 125 -7.05 16.65 -0.48
CA SER A 125 -7.34 15.85 0.72
C SER A 125 -6.80 14.40 0.61
N VAL A 126 -6.75 13.87 -0.61
CA VAL A 126 -6.20 12.56 -0.95
C VAL A 126 -4.68 12.62 -0.92
N ARG A 127 -4.08 13.68 -1.50
CA ARG A 127 -2.63 13.90 -1.51
C ARG A 127 -2.02 13.93 -0.11
N ARG A 128 -2.60 14.67 0.83
CA ARG A 128 -2.12 14.69 2.24
C ARG A 128 -2.12 13.32 2.91
N ARG A 129 -3.03 12.42 2.51
CA ARG A 129 -3.08 11.05 3.05
C ARG A 129 -2.06 10.15 2.37
N ALA A 130 -1.86 10.33 1.06
CA ALA A 130 -0.80 9.66 0.32
C ALA A 130 0.58 9.99 0.90
N GLU A 131 0.86 11.25 1.26
CA GLU A 131 2.09 11.66 1.93
C GLU A 131 2.37 10.84 3.20
N ALA A 132 1.36 10.57 4.02
CA ALA A 132 1.52 9.71 5.20
C ALA A 132 1.86 8.24 4.83
N VAL A 133 1.42 7.75 3.66
CA VAL A 133 1.84 6.43 3.15
C VAL A 133 3.33 6.44 2.84
N HIS A 134 3.81 7.46 2.12
CA HIS A 134 5.23 7.62 1.81
C HIS A 134 6.07 7.67 3.08
N GLU A 135 5.70 8.51 4.05
CA GLU A 135 6.42 8.65 5.34
C GLU A 135 6.55 7.31 6.08
N HIS A 136 5.49 6.49 6.09
CA HIS A 136 5.51 5.20 6.77
C HIS A 136 6.33 4.14 6.02
N VAL A 137 6.36 4.18 4.69
CA VAL A 137 7.24 3.30 3.89
C VAL A 137 8.71 3.70 4.07
N ASP A 138 9.01 5.01 4.00
CA ASP A 138 10.36 5.54 4.24
C ASP A 138 10.87 5.17 5.64
N GLU A 139 10.01 5.27 6.65
CA GLU A 139 10.32 4.86 8.02
C GLU A 139 10.60 3.35 8.11
N ALA A 140 9.80 2.51 7.46
CA ALA A 140 10.02 1.07 7.44
C ALA A 140 11.39 0.70 6.83
N GLU A 141 11.74 1.31 5.69
CA GLU A 141 13.06 1.12 5.07
C GLU A 141 14.20 1.64 5.94
N ARG A 142 14.02 2.81 6.57
CA ARG A 142 15.02 3.42 7.46
C ARG A 142 15.28 2.54 8.67
N LEU A 143 14.23 1.96 9.25
CA LEU A 143 14.36 0.99 10.34
C LEU A 143 14.99 -0.32 9.87
N MET A 144 14.79 -0.70 8.61
CA MET A 144 15.37 -1.93 8.09
C MET A 144 16.88 -1.85 7.83
N ARG A 145 17.41 -0.63 7.65
CA ARG A 145 18.85 -0.38 7.46
C ARG A 145 19.63 -0.24 8.79
N ARG A 146 18.97 -0.28 9.94
CA ARG A 146 19.58 -0.17 11.26
C ARG A 146 19.97 -1.53 11.80
#